data_AF-A0A292RW40-F1
#
_entry.id   AF-A0A292RW40-F1
#
_cell.length_a   1.000
_cell.length_b   1.000
_cell.length_c   1.000
_cell.angle_alpha   90.00
_cell.angle_beta   90.00
_cell.angle_gamma   90.00
#
_symmetry.space_group_name_H-M   'P 1'
#
loop_
_entity.id
_entity.type
_entity.pdbx_description
1 polymer ?
#
loop_
_entity_poly.entity_id
_entity_poly.type
_entity_poly.pdbx_seq_one_letter_code
_entity_poly.pdbx_strand_id
1 'polypeptide(L)'
;MNLKENNHYANEYGVELNEYLKHNFNYEELAGWYTMQVLKYLVRAGKKKGESYDKDRNKALDYAGELAGLINEQGIAEVTRDDLMDFGKIMADDFKQWKGE
;
A
#
# COMPACT_ATOMS: atom_id res chain seq x y z
N MET A 1 6.48 12.10 -5.56
CA MET A 1 5.65 11.68 -6.71
C MET A 1 5.72 12.77 -7.77
N ASN A 2 6.06 12.47 -9.03
CA ASN A 2 6.05 13.48 -10.11
C ASN A 2 4.59 13.79 -10.49
N LEU A 3 4.12 14.99 -10.13
CA LEU A 3 2.72 15.45 -10.20
C LEU A 3 2.17 15.69 -11.64
N LYS A 4 2.97 15.49 -12.70
CA LYS A 4 2.59 15.88 -14.06
C LYS A 4 1.99 14.79 -14.94
N GLU A 5 2.03 13.51 -14.56
CA GLU A 5 1.68 12.42 -15.49
C GLU A 5 0.70 11.36 -14.93
N ASN A 6 0.08 11.55 -13.76
CA ASN A 6 -0.69 10.47 -13.14
C ASN A 6 -1.98 10.91 -12.41
N ASN A 7 -2.78 11.78 -13.03
CA ASN A 7 -4.10 12.19 -12.52
C ASN A 7 -5.19 11.11 -12.67
N HIS A 8 -4.82 9.82 -12.76
CA HIS A 8 -5.80 8.74 -12.96
C HIS A 8 -6.78 8.59 -11.79
N TYR A 9 -6.44 9.16 -10.64
CA TYR A 9 -7.24 9.09 -9.42
C TYR A 9 -7.68 10.47 -8.90
N ALA A 10 -7.43 11.53 -9.66
CA ALA A 10 -7.96 12.86 -9.36
C ALA A 10 -9.42 12.95 -9.81
N ASN A 11 -10.27 13.60 -9.01
CA ASN A 11 -11.63 13.94 -9.42
C ASN A 11 -11.66 15.16 -10.37
N GLU A 12 -12.85 15.57 -10.82
CA GLU A 12 -13.03 16.73 -11.73
C GLU A 12 -12.53 18.07 -11.16
N TYR A 13 -12.30 18.13 -9.84
CA TYR A 13 -11.76 19.29 -9.13
C TYR A 13 -10.25 19.20 -8.85
N GLY A 14 -9.58 18.13 -9.29
CA GLY A 14 -8.15 17.91 -9.05
C GLY A 14 -7.82 17.39 -7.65
N VAL A 15 -8.80 16.93 -6.88
CA VAL A 15 -8.58 16.29 -5.57
C VAL A 15 -8.26 14.82 -5.79
N GLU A 16 -7.11 14.38 -5.26
CA GLU A 16 -6.69 12.98 -5.30
C GLU A 16 -7.58 12.09 -4.42
N LEU A 17 -7.91 10.89 -4.91
CA LEU A 17 -8.69 9.91 -4.15
C LEU A 17 -8.08 9.64 -2.77
N ASN A 18 -6.75 9.58 -2.65
CA ASN A 18 -6.08 9.33 -1.38
C ASN A 18 -6.38 10.43 -0.34
N GLU A 19 -6.43 11.69 -0.75
CA GLU A 19 -6.79 12.81 0.11
C GLU A 19 -8.25 12.71 0.57
N TYR A 20 -9.15 12.33 -0.34
CA TYR A 20 -10.54 12.08 0.00
C TYR A 20 -10.68 10.94 1.03
N LEU A 21 -9.93 9.85 0.87
CA LEU A 21 -9.96 8.73 1.82
C LEU A 21 -9.45 9.16 3.21
N LYS A 22 -8.32 9.87 3.28
CA LYS A 22 -7.76 10.39 4.54
C LYS A 22 -8.72 11.31 5.29
N HIS A 23 -9.58 12.03 4.57
CA HIS A 23 -10.59 12.89 5.18
C HIS A 23 -11.81 12.15 5.72
N ASN A 24 -12.20 11.02 5.11
CA ASN A 24 -13.48 10.36 5.39
C ASN A 24 -13.37 9.09 6.24
N PHE A 25 -12.20 8.46 6.29
CA PHE A 25 -12.00 7.20 7.02
C PHE A 25 -11.10 7.40 8.23
N ASN A 26 -11.34 6.60 9.27
CA ASN A 26 -10.52 6.65 10.48
C ASN A 26 -9.17 5.92 10.28
N TYR A 27 -8.30 6.05 11.27
CA TYR A 27 -6.97 5.44 11.23
C TYR A 27 -7.00 3.93 11.00
N GLU A 28 -7.84 3.18 11.70
CA GLU A 28 -7.87 1.71 11.61
C GLU A 28 -8.33 1.24 10.23
N GLU A 29 -9.33 1.92 9.66
CA GLU A 29 -9.83 1.67 8.31
C GLU A 29 -8.75 1.92 7.25
N LEU A 30 -8.05 3.05 7.35
CA LEU A 30 -6.96 3.40 6.43
C LEU A 30 -5.76 2.47 6.59
N ALA A 31 -5.34 2.19 7.83
CA ALA A 31 -4.23 1.31 8.13
C ALA A 31 -4.50 -0.11 7.60
N GLY A 32 -5.71 -0.63 7.82
CA GLY A 32 -6.16 -1.89 7.25
C GLY A 32 -6.16 -1.87 5.73
N TRP A 33 -6.69 -0.81 5.11
CA TRP A 33 -6.71 -0.67 3.66
C TRP A 33 -5.31 -0.68 3.04
N TYR A 34 -4.39 0.14 3.55
CA TYR A 34 -3.02 0.19 3.06
C TYR A 34 -2.30 -1.15 3.25
N THR A 35 -2.45 -1.79 4.41
CA THR A 35 -1.87 -3.11 4.70
C THR A 35 -2.35 -4.15 3.67
N MET A 36 -3.66 -4.20 3.38
CA MET A 36 -4.20 -5.10 2.36
C MET A 36 -3.63 -4.82 0.97
N GLN A 37 -3.42 -3.55 0.60
CA GLN A 37 -2.79 -3.24 -0.69
C GLN A 37 -1.33 -3.72 -0.74
N VAL A 38 -0.53 -3.46 0.30
CA VAL A 38 0.86 -3.94 0.38
C VAL A 38 0.90 -5.46 0.16
N LEU A 39 0.10 -6.22 0.90
CA LEU A 39 0.05 -7.68 0.79
C LEU A 39 -0.41 -8.14 -0.60
N LYS A 40 -1.48 -7.56 -1.13
CA LYS A 40 -2.02 -7.89 -2.46
C LYS A 40 -0.96 -7.75 -3.55
N TYR A 41 -0.21 -6.63 -3.55
CA TYR A 41 0.80 -6.38 -4.57
C TYR A 41 2.04 -7.25 -4.38
N LEU A 42 2.47 -7.51 -3.13
CA LEU A 42 3.55 -8.47 -2.85
C LEU A 42 3.20 -9.89 -3.32
N VAL A 43 1.98 -10.35 -3.06
CA VAL A 43 1.52 -11.68 -3.48
C VAL A 43 1.38 -11.77 -5.01
N ARG A 44 0.99 -10.67 -5.68
CA ARG A 44 0.78 -10.63 -7.13
C ARG A 44 2.06 -10.49 -7.94
N ALA A 45 3.09 -9.86 -7.39
CA ALA A 45 4.33 -9.56 -8.11
C ALA A 45 4.91 -10.79 -8.81
N GLY A 46 5.14 -10.68 -10.12
CA GLY A 46 5.66 -11.77 -10.95
C GLY A 46 4.65 -12.86 -11.34
N LYS A 47 3.38 -12.78 -10.90
CA LYS A 47 2.34 -13.78 -11.23
C LYS A 47 1.35 -13.32 -12.30
N LYS A 48 1.11 -12.01 -12.43
CA LYS A 48 0.13 -11.48 -13.39
C LYS A 48 0.74 -11.39 -14.79
N LYS A 49 0.17 -12.13 -15.75
CA LYS A 49 0.60 -12.09 -17.16
C LYS A 49 0.53 -10.67 -17.71
N GLY A 50 1.63 -10.21 -18.33
CA GLY A 50 1.72 -8.87 -18.92
C GLY A 50 2.04 -7.74 -17.93
N GLU A 51 2.31 -8.04 -16.65
CA GLU A 51 2.82 -7.06 -15.69
C GLU A 51 4.20 -7.47 -15.17
N SER A 52 5.13 -6.50 -15.07
CA SER A 52 6.45 -6.76 -14.52
C SER A 52 6.40 -6.92 -13.01
N TYR A 53 7.35 -7.69 -12.47
CA TYR A 53 7.57 -7.78 -11.02
C TYR A 53 7.74 -6.39 -10.39
N ASP A 54 8.57 -5.54 -11.01
CA ASP A 54 8.86 -4.20 -10.51
C ASP A 54 7.62 -3.29 -10.45
N LYS A 55 6.68 -3.44 -11.39
CA LYS A 55 5.43 -2.67 -11.37
C LYS A 55 4.65 -2.92 -10.09
N ASP A 56 4.47 -4.19 -9.73
CA ASP A 56 3.73 -4.56 -8.52
C ASP A 56 4.54 -4.28 -7.25
N ARG A 57 5.85 -4.53 -7.26
CA ARG A 57 6.73 -4.18 -6.14
C ARG A 57 6.72 -2.68 -5.85
N ASN A 58 6.74 -1.84 -6.88
CA ASN A 58 6.67 -0.39 -6.71
C ASN A 58 5.30 0.04 -6.15
N LYS A 59 4.22 -0.61 -6.57
CA LYS A 59 2.90 -0.38 -5.95
C LYS A 59 2.88 -0.76 -4.47
N ALA A 60 3.48 -1.89 -4.09
CA ALA A 60 3.60 -2.25 -2.68
C ALA A 60 4.42 -1.20 -1.89
N LEU A 61 5.53 -0.70 -2.47
CA LEU A 61 6.35 0.36 -1.87
C LEU A 61 5.57 1.67 -1.69
N ASP A 62 4.77 2.07 -2.68
CA ASP A 62 3.93 3.28 -2.60
C ASP A 62 2.98 3.17 -1.39
N TYR A 63 2.25 2.06 -1.28
CA TYR A 63 1.30 1.84 -0.18
C TYR A 63 1.95 1.66 1.18
N ALA A 64 3.13 1.03 1.25
CA ALA A 64 3.91 0.96 2.48
C ALA A 64 4.39 2.35 2.93
N GLY A 65 4.67 3.25 1.98
CA GLY A 65 5.01 4.64 2.28
C GLY A 65 3.84 5.41 2.88
N GLU A 66 2.64 5.27 2.29
CA GLU A 66 1.42 5.87 2.83
C GLU A 66 1.09 5.35 4.24
N LEU A 67 1.23 4.04 4.46
CA LEU A 67 1.01 3.44 5.79
C LEU A 67 2.03 3.94 6.83
N ALA A 68 3.31 4.04 6.47
CA ALA A 68 4.33 4.60 7.37
C ALA A 68 4.01 6.04 7.74
N GLY A 69 3.65 6.87 6.76
CA GLY A 69 3.21 8.25 6.99
C GLY A 69 2.04 8.30 7.97
N LEU A 70 1.00 7.50 7.72
CA LEU A 70 -0.19 7.43 8.58
C LEU A 70 0.15 7.03 10.02
N ILE A 71 0.97 5.98 10.23
CA ILE A 71 1.36 5.51 11.57
C ILE A 71 2.16 6.59 12.32
N ASN A 72 3.11 7.23 11.63
CA ASN A 72 3.97 8.25 12.21
C ASN A 72 3.20 9.52 12.54
N GLU A 73 2.27 9.96 11.68
CA GLU A 73 1.39 11.12 11.91
C GLU A 73 0.48 10.94 13.11
N GLN A 74 0.02 9.72 13.40
CA GLN A 74 -0.76 9.41 14.61
C GLN A 74 0.10 9.31 15.88
N GLY A 75 1.43 9.28 15.77
CA GLY A 75 2.33 9.15 16.91
C GLY A 75 2.25 7.78 17.61
N ILE A 76 1.75 6.75 16.92
CA ILE A 76 1.60 5.39 17.48
C ILE A 76 2.96 4.69 17.56
N ALA A 77 3.77 4.82 16.51
CA ALA A 77 5.12 4.27 16.41
C ALA A 77 5.93 5.09 15.40
N GLU A 78 7.26 4.94 15.44
CA GLU A 78 8.15 5.42 14.40
C GLU A 78 8.55 4.24 13.50
N VAL A 79 8.00 4.20 12.30
CA VAL A 79 8.23 3.12 11.33
C VAL A 79 8.64 3.69 9.98
N THR A 80 9.44 2.92 9.26
CA THR A 80 9.80 3.22 7.88
C THR A 80 8.96 2.40 6.91
N ARG A 81 8.91 2.85 5.65
CA ARG A 81 8.36 2.06 4.54
C ARG A 81 9.00 0.68 4.46
N ASP A 82 10.31 0.59 4.68
CA ASP A 82 11.05 -0.65 4.50
C ASP A 82 10.72 -1.65 5.62
N ASP A 83 10.49 -1.19 6.86
CA ASP A 83 9.97 -2.02 7.96
C ASP A 83 8.62 -2.66 7.60
N LEU A 84 7.71 -1.87 7.03
CA LEU A 84 6.38 -2.35 6.62
C LEU A 84 6.45 -3.28 5.40
N MET A 85 7.40 -3.07 4.50
CA MET A 85 7.66 -3.99 3.39
C MET A 85 8.19 -5.33 3.89
N ASP A 86 9.09 -5.32 4.87
CA ASP A 86 9.64 -6.55 5.45
C ASP A 86 8.58 -7.31 6.24
N PHE A 87 7.74 -6.61 7.01
CA PHE A 87 6.54 -7.21 7.62
C PHE A 87 5.59 -7.81 6.56
N GLY A 88 5.31 -7.06 5.49
CA GLY A 88 4.45 -7.51 4.40
C GLY A 88 5.00 -8.76 3.68
N LYS A 89 6.33 -8.88 3.53
CA LYS A 89 6.96 -10.08 2.95
C LYS A 89 6.78 -11.30 3.85
N ILE A 90 6.98 -11.15 5.16
CA ILE A 90 6.77 -12.24 6.13
C ILE A 90 5.34 -12.79 5.98
N MET A 91 4.35 -11.91 5.97
CA MET A 91 2.94 -12.27 5.78
C MET A 91 2.67 -12.90 4.41
N ALA A 92 3.27 -12.36 3.34
CA ALA A 92 3.11 -12.91 1.99
C ALA A 92 3.76 -14.30 1.85
N ASP A 93 4.86 -14.57 2.56
CA ASP A 93 5.53 -15.86 2.59
C ASP A 93 4.77 -16.88 3.44
N ASP A 94 4.19 -16.46 4.56
CA ASP A 94 3.26 -17.27 5.35
C ASP A 94 2.04 -17.67 4.50
N PHE A 95 1.41 -16.71 3.82
CA PHE A 95 0.29 -16.97 2.91
C PHE A 95 0.61 -18.01 1.82
N LYS A 96 1.84 -18.05 1.31
CA LYS A 96 2.23 -19.07 0.30
C LYS A 96 2.16 -20.50 0.84
N GLN A 97 2.30 -20.69 2.15
CA GLN A 97 2.26 -22.00 2.80
C GLN A 97 0.89 -22.31 3.41
N TRP A 98 -0.01 -21.32 3.47
CA TRP A 98 -1.33 -21.48 4.06
C TRP A 98 -2.19 -22.45 3.25
N LYS A 99 -2.72 -23.48 3.92
CA LYS A 99 -3.51 -24.55 3.30
C LYS A 99 -5.02 -24.38 3.42
N GLY A 100 -5.46 -23.27 4.02
CA GLY A 100 -6.83 -23.16 4.54
C GLY A 100 -6.99 -24.06 5.77
N GLU A 101 -7.73 -23.58 6.75
CA GLU A 101 -8.33 -24.46 7.77
C GLU A 101 -9.64 -25.03 7.23
#